data_AF-A0A821SL83-F1
#
_entry.id   AF-A0A821SL83-F1
#
_cell.length_a   1.000
_cell.length_b   1.000
_cell.length_c   1.000
_cell.angle_alpha   90.00
_cell.angle_beta   90.00
_cell.angle_gamma   90.00
#
_symmetry.space_group_name_H-M   'P 1'
#
loop_
_entity.id
_entity.type
_entity.pdbx_description
1 polymer ?
#
loop_
_entity_poly.entity_id
_entity_poly.type
_entity_poly.pdbx_seq_one_letter_code
_entity_poly.pdbx_strand_id
1 'polypeptide(L)'
;MSLDSTSSKKFNLEKASNFMRQFRDPDSRELKKLSANQFMEIWSHYDKDGNGYIEGTELDGFLREFVSSANFTDISPDVST
;
A
#
# COMPACT_ATOMS: atom_id res chain seq x y z
N MET A 1 -2.26 29.25 28.64
CA MET A 1 -2.74 28.56 27.42
C MET A 1 -1.60 27.74 26.86
N SER A 2 -1.59 26.42 27.08
CA SER A 2 -0.71 25.50 26.35
C SER A 2 -1.61 24.62 25.51
N LEU A 3 -1.45 24.70 24.19
CA LEU A 3 -2.15 23.85 23.24
C LEU A 3 -1.42 22.51 23.23
N ASP A 4 -2.06 21.50 23.80
CA ASP A 4 -1.57 20.13 23.82
C ASP A 4 -1.62 19.51 22.42
N SER A 5 -0.42 19.15 21.97
CA SER A 5 0.01 17.99 21.21
C SER A 5 -1.04 16.99 20.71
N THR A 6 -0.80 16.56 19.46
CA THR A 6 -1.05 15.20 18.97
C THR A 6 -2.51 14.74 18.95
N SER A 7 -3.27 15.28 17.99
CA SER A 7 -4.37 14.51 17.38
C SER A 7 -3.81 13.43 16.45
N SER A 8 -3.02 12.50 17.01
CA SER A 8 -2.65 11.24 16.37
C SER A 8 -3.89 10.36 16.38
N LYS A 9 -4.79 10.61 15.44
CA LYS A 9 -6.01 9.84 15.25
C LYS A 9 -5.59 8.45 14.80
N LYS A 10 -5.44 7.58 15.79
CA LYS A 10 -5.32 6.13 15.68
C LYS A 10 -6.57 5.62 14.96
N PHE A 11 -6.59 5.73 13.64
CA PHE A 11 -7.52 4.94 12.85
C PHE A 11 -7.06 3.50 12.95
N ASN A 12 -8.02 2.67 13.31
CA ASN A 12 -7.93 1.24 13.54
C ASN A 12 -7.21 0.55 12.37
N LEU A 13 -5.88 0.42 12.48
CA LEU A 13 -4.97 -0.29 11.57
C LEU A 13 -5.05 -1.81 11.79
N GLU A 14 -6.18 -2.31 12.30
CA GLU A 14 -6.38 -3.74 12.48
C GLU A 14 -6.47 -4.40 11.10
N LYS A 15 -5.34 -4.97 10.68
CA LYS A 15 -5.13 -5.76 9.47
C LYS A 15 -5.45 -5.04 8.16
N ALA A 16 -4.62 -4.04 7.81
CA ALA A 16 -4.28 -3.93 6.40
C ALA A 16 -3.33 -5.09 6.07
N SER A 17 -3.87 -6.22 5.61
CA SER A 17 -3.09 -7.29 4.97
C SER A 17 -2.45 -6.86 3.63
N ASN A 18 -2.41 -5.55 3.37
CA ASN A 18 -2.06 -4.92 2.11
C ASN A 18 -1.45 -3.54 2.41
N PHE A 19 -0.13 -3.45 2.27
CA PHE A 19 0.69 -2.28 2.60
C PHE A 19 0.35 -1.06 1.72
N MET A 20 -0.10 -1.28 0.48
CA MET A 20 -0.53 -0.21 -0.43
C MET A 20 -1.75 0.60 0.08
N ARG A 21 -2.55 0.07 1.01
CA ARG A 21 -3.73 0.76 1.56
C ARG A 21 -3.40 2.07 2.30
N GLN A 22 -2.21 2.18 2.89
CA GLN A 22 -1.83 3.38 3.64
C GLN A 22 -1.58 4.60 2.73
N PHE A 23 -1.32 4.37 1.44
CA PHE A 23 -0.98 5.40 0.45
C PHE A 23 -2.19 5.90 -0.35
N ARG A 24 -3.40 5.62 0.14
CA ARG A 24 -4.65 6.00 -0.51
C ARG A 24 -5.47 7.01 0.26
N ASP A 25 -6.38 7.62 -0.47
CA ASP A 25 -7.49 8.33 0.12
C ASP A 25 -8.54 7.34 0.66
N PRO A 26 -8.96 7.47 1.93
CA PRO A 26 -9.90 6.54 2.55
C PRO A 26 -11.31 6.64 1.96
N ASP A 27 -11.70 7.79 1.42
CA ASP A 27 -13.02 8.04 0.86
C ASP A 27 -13.06 7.72 -0.64
N SER A 28 -12.13 8.26 -1.43
CA SER A 28 -12.16 8.05 -2.90
C SER A 28 -11.55 6.71 -3.35
N ARG A 29 -10.76 6.06 -2.48
CA ARG A 29 -9.96 4.87 -2.83
C ARG A 29 -8.99 5.10 -3.99
N GLU A 30 -8.69 6.34 -4.31
CA GLU A 30 -7.65 6.69 -5.27
C GLU A 30 -6.28 6.70 -4.60
N LEU A 31 -5.25 6.40 -5.39
CA LEU A 31 -3.86 6.60 -4.98
C LEU A 31 -3.60 8.10 -4.81
N LYS A 32 -3.10 8.47 -3.63
CA LYS A 32 -2.69 9.84 -3.37
C LYS A 32 -1.51 10.18 -4.29
N LYS A 33 -1.37 11.46 -4.62
CA LYS A 33 -0.12 11.94 -5.21
C LYS A 33 0.99 11.74 -4.18
N LEU A 34 1.92 10.84 -4.49
CA LEU A 34 3.04 10.51 -3.63
C LEU A 34 4.22 11.45 -3.92
N SER A 35 4.93 11.86 -2.87
CA SER A 35 6.25 12.44 -3.04
C SER A 35 7.26 11.37 -3.47
N ALA A 36 8.40 11.79 -4.00
CA ALA A 36 9.49 10.87 -4.36
C ALA A 36 9.93 10.01 -3.15
N ASN A 37 10.03 10.60 -1.96
CA ASN A 37 10.39 9.89 -0.74
C ASN A 37 9.36 8.82 -0.36
N GLN A 38 8.07 9.13 -0.45
CA GLN A 38 7.01 8.14 -0.18
C GLN A 38 7.02 7.01 -1.21
N PHE A 39 7.32 7.32 -2.47
CA PHE A 39 7.51 6.30 -3.49
C PHE A 39 8.71 5.40 -3.17
N MET A 40 9.82 5.96 -2.69
CA MET A 40 10.99 5.17 -2.28
C MET A 40 10.71 4.30 -1.05
N GLU A 41 9.91 4.76 -0.09
CA GLU A 41 9.48 3.95 1.05
C GLU A 41 8.63 2.75 0.60
N ILE A 42 7.74 2.97 -0.36
CA ILE A 42 7.00 1.89 -1.02
C ILE A 42 7.95 0.93 -1.71
N TRP A 43 8.86 1.46 -2.52
CA TRP A 43 9.80 0.66 -3.31
C TRP A 43 10.64 -0.25 -2.42
N SER A 44 11.25 0.33 -1.37
CA SER A 44 12.05 -0.39 -0.39
C SER A 44 11.24 -1.43 0.41
N HIS A 45 9.92 -1.32 0.47
CA HIS A 45 9.10 -2.34 1.11
C HIS A 45 9.04 -3.64 0.29
N TYR A 46 9.05 -3.54 -1.04
CA TYR A 46 8.90 -4.69 -1.95
C TYR A 46 10.22 -5.21 -2.50
N ASP A 47 11.21 -4.34 -2.68
CA ASP A 47 12.61 -4.71 -2.94
C ASP A 47 13.19 -5.40 -1.68
N LYS A 48 13.02 -6.73 -1.61
CA LYS A 48 13.37 -7.56 -0.45
C LYS A 48 14.86 -7.86 -0.41
N ASP A 49 15.47 -7.97 -1.58
CA ASP A 49 16.91 -8.21 -1.70
C ASP A 49 17.74 -6.92 -1.61
N GLY A 50 17.10 -5.75 -1.75
CA GLY A 50 17.72 -4.44 -1.61
C GLY A 50 18.61 -4.07 -2.80
N ASN A 51 18.38 -4.68 -3.96
CA ASN A 51 19.20 -4.49 -5.15
C ASN A 51 18.83 -3.20 -5.92
N GLY A 52 17.75 -2.52 -5.51
CA GLY A 52 17.25 -1.28 -6.11
C GLY A 52 16.18 -1.52 -7.18
N TYR A 53 15.87 -2.77 -7.51
CA TYR A 53 14.88 -3.20 -8.49
C TYR A 53 13.83 -4.07 -7.80
N ILE A 54 12.62 -4.09 -8.37
CA ILE A 54 11.55 -5.00 -7.94
C ILE A 54 11.34 -5.97 -9.09
N GLU A 55 11.68 -7.24 -8.90
CA GLU A 55 11.60 -8.24 -9.96
C GLU A 55 11.06 -9.60 -9.50
N GLY A 56 10.67 -10.43 -10.47
CA GLY A 56 10.15 -11.77 -10.22
C GLY A 56 9.04 -11.82 -9.17
N THR A 57 9.30 -12.50 -8.05
CA THR A 57 8.36 -12.67 -6.95
C THR A 57 8.07 -11.39 -6.17
N GLU A 58 8.99 -10.44 -6.15
CA GLU A 58 8.79 -9.14 -5.50
C GLU A 58 7.79 -8.29 -6.27
N LEU A 59 7.90 -8.33 -7.60
CA LEU A 59 6.97 -7.66 -8.50
C LEU A 59 5.57 -8.25 -8.39
N ASP A 60 5.45 -9.57 -8.28
CA ASP A 60 4.16 -10.25 -8.09
C ASP A 60 3.49 -9.79 -6.78
N GLY A 61 4.23 -9.76 -5.67
CA GLY A 61 3.76 -9.26 -4.38
C GLY A 61 3.34 -7.79 -4.42
N PHE A 62 4.15 -6.94 -5.07
CA PHE A 62 3.83 -5.53 -5.28
C PHE A 62 2.53 -5.36 -6.07
N LEU A 63 2.41 -6.00 -7.24
CA LEU A 63 1.24 -5.85 -8.11
C LEU A 63 -0.02 -6.42 -7.47
N ARG A 64 0.08 -7.58 -6.82
CA ARG A 64 -1.05 -8.18 -6.09
C ARG A 64 -1.60 -7.22 -5.06
N GLU A 65 -0.73 -6.61 -4.27
CA GLU A 65 -1.16 -5.62 -3.31
C GLU A 65 -1.66 -4.37 -3.99
N PHE A 66 -0.93 -3.80 -4.95
CA PHE A 66 -1.31 -2.60 -5.69
C PHE A 66 -2.70 -2.71 -6.33
N VAL A 67 -3.00 -3.80 -7.03
CA VAL A 67 -4.30 -3.98 -7.70
C VAL A 67 -5.43 -4.27 -6.71
N SER A 68 -5.20 -5.17 -5.73
CA SER A 68 -6.18 -5.45 -4.67
C SER A 68 -6.52 -4.22 -3.84
N SER A 69 -5.60 -3.27 -3.84
CA SER A 69 -5.72 -2.04 -3.13
C SER A 69 -6.51 -1.00 -3.96
N ALA A 70 -6.26 -0.87 -5.26
CA ALA A 70 -6.89 0.14 -6.12
C ALA A 70 -8.35 -0.17 -6.53
N ASN A 71 -8.91 -1.32 -6.17
CA ASN A 71 -10.29 -1.72 -6.49
C ASN A 71 -10.57 -1.68 -8.01
N PHE A 72 -9.94 -2.55 -8.79
CA PHE A 72 -10.40 -2.85 -10.15
C PHE A 72 -10.86 -4.30 -10.22
N THR A 73 -12.13 -4.52 -9.89
CA THR A 73 -12.87 -5.78 -9.99
C THR A 73 -12.38 -6.93 -9.12
N ASP A 74 -13.35 -7.70 -8.64
CA ASP A 74 -13.22 -8.94 -7.89
C ASP A 74 -12.23 -9.89 -8.57
N ILE A 75 -10.95 -9.90 -8.15
CA ILE A 75 -10.01 -10.97 -8.55
C ILE A 75 -10.32 -12.16 -7.65
N SER A 76 -11.51 -12.75 -7.84
CA SER A 76 -11.76 -14.10 -7.40
C SER A 76 -10.76 -15.00 -8.15
N PRO A 77 -9.96 -15.82 -7.45
CA PRO A 77 -9.17 -16.84 -8.12
C PRO A 77 -10.16 -17.85 -8.70
N ASP A 78 -10.60 -17.65 -9.94
CA ASP A 78 -11.24 -18.71 -10.71
C ASP A 78 -10.17 -19.76 -11.02
N VAL A 79 -9.97 -20.63 -10.04
CA VAL A 79 -9.37 -21.94 -10.24
C VAL A 79 -10.43 -22.82 -10.91
N SER A 80 -10.74 -22.53 -12.18
CA SER A 80 -11.49 -23.48 -12.99
C SER A 80 -10.72 -24.81 -13.05
N THR A 81 -11.47 -25.85 -12.70
CA THR A 81 -11.11 -27.25 -12.53
C THR A 81 -10.48 -27.88 -13.77
#